data_AF-A0A0V0QEB2-F1
#
_entry.id   AF-A0A0V0QEB2-F1
#
_cell.length_a   1.000
_cell.length_b   1.000
_cell.length_c   1.000
_cell.angle_alpha   90.00
_cell.angle_beta   90.00
_cell.angle_gamma   90.00
#
_symmetry.space_group_name_H-M   'P 1'
#
loop_
_entity.id
_entity.type
_entity.pdbx_description
1 polymer ?
#
loop_
_entity_poly.entity_id
_entity_poly.type
_entity_poly.pdbx_seq_one_letter_code
_entity_poly.pdbx_strand_id
1 'polypeptide(L)'
;MEEKIDQNQSSSSKTVEKPKNKNIIIVNHIQDNLMEKFNQQSDQQLADNNKNNENSFQKLTGNGNNGKANINFGSNLAQIFSGQNMNLNPLGQGMDLNRLQEMMGQTQQQQQIKWPVNNQQQHPPQYDQNTNYFSEFWQLYLRNEIIVQQMNEYQDEIKDLKNRLERVEEKLDYMDGNENSSQQLKLKKKQRRCAQEIDKNYVCPYQDCKKQYGSEVSLNLHIKIKHNGGNKTEREKLVRSIFLAQANGEKVPEHEINLPPGYIQEYKESMIKLQNSTKLTSKNDDNSQCQDDTQNQDSQLQQIQEAQALQQSMDVSNNKQEYINQMEQQDNQSNNQQDSNNQQIQQKNDDQNQTTEKKRSYSQQEEDLDENKNGQNQNSEENQQQKNLEYQSAEKKKEFEKNQQQLINSEIQQTVKKHTLASDQQKLMEQE
;
A
#
# COMPACT_ATOMS: atom_id res chain seq x y z
N MET A 1 -75.84 -9.70 -67.80
CA MET A 1 -74.43 -10.07 -67.55
C MET A 1 -74.37 -10.40 -66.06
N GLU A 2 -74.92 -11.54 -65.63
CA GLU A 2 -74.26 -12.87 -65.55
C GLU A 2 -73.05 -12.78 -64.60
N GLU A 3 -72.93 -13.46 -63.45
CA GLU A 3 -73.44 -14.71 -62.85
C GLU A 3 -73.35 -14.58 -61.30
N LYS A 4 -74.29 -15.07 -60.45
CA LYS A 4 -74.36 -16.42 -59.80
C LYS A 4 -73.09 -16.79 -58.99
N ILE A 5 -73.05 -17.41 -57.79
CA ILE A 5 -73.98 -18.20 -56.96
C ILE A 5 -73.34 -18.50 -55.58
N ASP A 6 -74.20 -18.62 -54.56
CA ASP A 6 -74.24 -19.45 -53.32
C ASP A 6 -73.03 -19.90 -52.46
N GLN A 7 -73.26 -19.72 -51.15
CA GLN A 7 -73.16 -20.65 -50.00
C GLN A 7 -72.22 -21.88 -50.08
N ASN A 8 -71.36 -22.08 -49.06
CA ASN A 8 -71.47 -23.27 -48.20
C ASN A 8 -70.60 -23.25 -46.92
N GLN A 9 -71.13 -23.92 -45.90
CA GLN A 9 -70.56 -24.19 -44.57
C GLN A 9 -69.49 -25.29 -44.62
N SER A 10 -68.52 -25.29 -43.70
CA SER A 10 -68.21 -26.42 -42.78
C SER A 10 -66.85 -26.30 -42.06
N SER A 11 -66.95 -26.44 -40.73
CA SER A 11 -66.01 -26.99 -39.74
C SER A 11 -64.61 -27.49 -40.15
N SER A 12 -63.58 -27.01 -39.43
CA SER A 12 -62.54 -27.90 -38.87
C SER A 12 -61.83 -27.23 -37.68
N SER A 13 -62.03 -27.78 -36.49
CA SER A 13 -61.28 -27.45 -35.27
C SER A 13 -59.85 -27.97 -35.38
N LYS A 14 -58.86 -27.08 -35.36
CA LYS A 14 -57.44 -27.42 -35.18
C LYS A 14 -57.00 -27.01 -33.77
N THR A 15 -56.74 -27.99 -32.92
CA THR A 15 -56.00 -27.82 -31.67
C THR A 15 -54.56 -27.47 -31.98
N VAL A 16 -54.15 -26.26 -31.63
CA VAL A 16 -52.76 -25.79 -31.70
C VAL A 16 -52.03 -26.29 -30.45
N GLU A 17 -51.17 -27.31 -30.63
CA GLU A 17 -50.22 -27.72 -29.61
C GLU A 17 -49.22 -26.58 -29.34
N LYS A 18 -49.14 -26.16 -28.07
CA LYS A 18 -48.13 -25.20 -27.60
C LYS A 18 -46.73 -25.82 -27.76
N PRO A 19 -45.74 -25.10 -28.31
CA PRO A 19 -44.37 -25.59 -28.41
C PRO A 19 -43.82 -25.81 -27.01
N LYS A 20 -43.46 -27.07 -26.71
CA LYS A 20 -42.77 -27.44 -25.46
C LYS A 20 -41.44 -26.68 -25.41
N ASN A 21 -41.28 -25.95 -24.31
CA ASN A 21 -40.25 -24.96 -24.07
C ASN A 21 -38.86 -25.60 -23.99
N LYS A 22 -38.11 -25.58 -25.09
CA LYS A 22 -36.74 -26.16 -25.19
C LYS A 22 -35.74 -25.51 -24.22
N ASN A 23 -36.04 -24.34 -23.68
CA ASN A 23 -35.19 -23.66 -22.69
C ASN A 23 -35.15 -24.35 -21.32
N ILE A 24 -36.18 -25.13 -20.94
CA ILE A 24 -36.21 -25.82 -19.65
C ILE A 24 -35.20 -27.00 -19.63
N ILE A 25 -34.97 -27.63 -20.77
CA ILE A 25 -34.04 -28.76 -20.88
C ILE A 25 -32.58 -28.30 -20.73
N ILE A 26 -32.25 -27.11 -21.26
CA ILE A 26 -30.88 -26.57 -21.20
C ILE A 26 -30.52 -26.17 -19.76
N VAL A 27 -31.45 -25.55 -19.02
CA VAL A 27 -31.21 -25.13 -17.63
C VAL A 27 -30.99 -26.34 -16.71
N ASN A 28 -31.80 -27.40 -16.86
CA ASN A 28 -31.62 -28.62 -16.06
C ASN A 28 -30.27 -29.31 -16.38
N HIS A 29 -29.84 -29.31 -17.64
CA HIS A 29 -28.57 -29.94 -18.03
C HIS A 29 -27.33 -29.19 -17.53
N ILE A 30 -27.43 -27.85 -17.38
CA ILE A 30 -26.36 -27.04 -16.77
C ILE A 30 -26.31 -27.28 -15.25
N GLN A 31 -27.46 -27.40 -14.61
CA GLN A 31 -27.55 -27.66 -13.17
C GLN A 31 -27.00 -29.04 -12.78
N ASP A 32 -27.29 -30.07 -13.58
CA ASP A 32 -26.75 -31.42 -13.36
C ASP A 32 -25.22 -31.47 -13.55
N ASN A 33 -24.68 -30.78 -14.57
CA ASN A 33 -23.23 -30.69 -14.80
C ASN A 33 -22.49 -29.94 -13.67
N LEU A 34 -23.12 -28.92 -13.08
CA LEU A 34 -22.55 -28.19 -11.95
C LEU A 34 -22.54 -29.04 -10.68
N MET A 35 -23.61 -29.80 -10.44
CA MET A 35 -23.69 -30.70 -9.29
C MET A 35 -22.67 -31.84 -9.37
N GLU A 36 -22.43 -32.39 -10.57
CA GLU A 36 -21.44 -33.44 -10.79
C GLU A 36 -20.00 -32.92 -10.57
N LYS A 37 -19.68 -31.71 -11.06
CA LYS A 37 -18.37 -31.08 -10.81
C LYS A 37 -18.13 -30.76 -9.33
N PHE A 38 -19.17 -30.36 -8.61
CA PHE A 38 -19.08 -30.09 -7.17
C PHE A 38 -18.76 -31.37 -6.38
N ASN A 39 -19.43 -32.48 -6.70
CA ASN A 39 -19.16 -33.77 -6.05
C ASN A 39 -17.73 -34.26 -6.35
N GLN A 40 -17.26 -34.11 -7.60
CA GLN A 40 -15.87 -34.46 -7.96
C GLN A 40 -14.83 -33.63 -7.20
N GLN A 41 -15.06 -32.32 -7.00
CA GLN A 41 -14.15 -31.49 -6.20
C GLN A 41 -14.16 -31.84 -4.71
N SER A 42 -15.32 -32.17 -4.15
CA SER A 42 -15.44 -32.62 -2.75
C SER A 42 -14.66 -33.92 -2.51
N ASP A 43 -14.81 -34.90 -3.41
CA ASP A 43 -14.09 -36.17 -3.33
C ASP A 43 -12.56 -35.99 -3.50
N GLN A 44 -12.15 -35.06 -4.37
CA GLN A 44 -10.74 -34.70 -4.56
C GLN A 44 -10.13 -34.10 -3.27
N GLN A 45 -10.85 -33.19 -2.61
CA GLN A 45 -10.40 -32.57 -1.35
C GLN A 45 -10.32 -33.59 -0.19
N LEU A 46 -11.23 -34.55 -0.13
CA LEU A 46 -11.18 -35.64 0.84
C LEU A 46 -9.96 -36.56 0.60
N ALA A 47 -9.62 -36.81 -0.67
CA ALA A 47 -8.44 -37.61 -1.02
C ALA A 47 -7.13 -36.89 -0.66
N ASP A 48 -7.03 -35.58 -0.88
CA ASP A 48 -5.82 -34.81 -0.59
C ASP A 48 -5.61 -34.57 0.92
N ASN A 49 -6.69 -34.42 1.68
CA ASN A 49 -6.62 -34.35 3.14
C ASN A 49 -6.18 -35.67 3.80
N ASN A 50 -6.55 -36.83 3.22
CA ASN A 50 -6.07 -38.11 3.71
C ASN A 50 -4.58 -38.34 3.41
N LYS A 51 -4.07 -37.91 2.24
CA LYS A 51 -2.63 -38.01 1.90
C LYS A 51 -1.74 -37.16 2.80
N ASN A 52 -2.22 -35.98 3.22
CA ASN A 52 -1.46 -35.11 4.11
C ASN A 52 -1.38 -35.64 5.56
N ASN A 53 -2.37 -36.41 6.00
CA ASN A 53 -2.36 -37.02 7.34
C ASN A 53 -1.43 -38.24 7.44
N GLU A 54 -1.29 -39.04 6.38
CA GLU A 54 -0.36 -40.18 6.38
C GLU A 54 1.12 -39.74 6.36
N ASN A 55 1.45 -38.63 5.70
CA ASN A 55 2.81 -38.09 5.65
C ASN A 55 3.26 -37.44 6.97
N SER A 56 2.34 -37.06 7.85
CA SER A 56 2.70 -36.51 9.17
C SER A 56 3.02 -37.60 10.21
N PHE A 57 2.64 -38.87 9.98
CA PHE A 57 2.83 -39.95 10.95
C PHE A 57 4.13 -40.76 10.72
N GLN A 58 4.71 -40.73 9.52
CA GLN A 58 5.96 -41.45 9.20
C GLN A 58 7.26 -40.69 9.53
N LYS A 59 7.18 -39.45 10.02
CA LYS A 59 8.38 -38.62 10.32
C LYS A 59 8.89 -38.70 11.76
N LEU A 60 8.30 -39.56 12.61
CA LEU A 60 8.69 -39.71 14.03
C LEU A 60 9.32 -41.07 14.39
N THR A 61 9.53 -41.97 13.43
CA THR A 61 10.14 -43.29 13.68
C THR A 61 11.23 -43.60 12.66
N GLY A 62 12.37 -42.92 12.75
CA GLY A 62 13.48 -43.20 11.85
C GLY A 62 14.80 -42.50 12.15
N ASN A 63 15.45 -42.85 13.26
CA ASN A 63 16.90 -43.14 13.24
C ASN A 63 17.36 -43.68 14.59
N GLY A 64 17.60 -44.99 14.62
CA GLY A 64 18.31 -45.64 15.70
C GLY A 64 19.81 -45.42 15.57
N ASN A 65 20.44 -45.01 16.66
CA ASN A 65 21.85 -45.32 16.90
C ASN A 65 22.03 -45.74 18.36
N ASN A 66 22.80 -46.80 18.53
CA ASN A 66 22.88 -47.65 19.71
C ASN A 66 23.46 -46.94 20.94
N GLY A 67 22.79 -47.08 22.09
CA GLY A 67 23.31 -46.69 23.39
C GLY A 67 22.52 -47.34 24.52
N LYS A 68 23.01 -48.49 25.01
CA LYS A 68 22.46 -49.21 26.17
C LYS A 68 22.49 -48.33 27.42
N ALA A 69 21.34 -48.04 28.02
CA ALA A 69 21.25 -47.75 29.45
C ALA A 69 19.86 -48.16 29.97
N ASN A 70 19.88 -49.12 30.88
CA ASN A 70 18.75 -49.71 31.58
C ASN A 70 18.53 -48.91 32.87
N ILE A 71 17.45 -48.14 33.01
CA ILE A 71 17.06 -47.57 34.32
C ILE A 71 15.53 -47.57 34.49
N ASN A 72 15.16 -48.14 35.64
CA ASN A 72 13.83 -48.30 36.23
C ASN A 72 12.95 -47.04 36.26
N PHE A 73 11.67 -47.23 35.94
CA PHE A 73 10.58 -46.38 36.40
C PHE A 73 10.14 -46.81 37.81
N GLY A 74 10.25 -45.92 38.79
CA GLY A 74 9.67 -46.15 40.11
C GLY A 74 10.05 -45.08 41.15
N SER A 75 9.06 -44.24 41.50
CA SER A 75 8.79 -43.71 42.86
C SER A 75 9.91 -43.01 43.67
N ASN A 76 9.73 -41.71 43.92
CA ASN A 76 10.02 -40.95 45.17
C ASN A 76 9.94 -39.44 44.82
N LEU A 77 8.97 -38.63 45.23
CA LEU A 77 8.47 -38.27 46.57
C LEU A 77 9.55 -37.91 47.60
N ALA A 78 9.66 -36.59 47.83
CA ALA A 78 10.13 -35.89 49.01
C ALA A 78 11.63 -35.86 49.37
N GLN A 79 12.04 -34.64 49.77
CA GLN A 79 13.27 -34.24 50.45
C GLN A 79 14.54 -34.14 49.60
N ILE A 80 15.02 -32.92 49.39
CA ILE A 80 16.27 -32.41 49.99
C ILE A 80 16.37 -30.90 49.70
N PHE A 81 16.24 -30.12 50.76
CA PHE A 81 16.79 -28.77 50.87
C PHE A 81 18.32 -28.87 51.00
N SER A 82 19.09 -28.09 50.24
CA SER A 82 20.12 -27.19 50.79
C SER A 82 21.05 -26.62 49.70
N GLY A 83 21.11 -25.29 49.66
CA GLY A 83 22.33 -24.52 49.45
C GLY A 83 22.94 -24.49 48.04
N GLN A 84 22.82 -23.34 47.37
CA GLN A 84 23.99 -22.47 47.22
C GLN A 84 23.57 -21.03 46.90
N ASN A 85 24.31 -20.15 47.56
CA ASN A 85 24.08 -18.75 47.79
C ASN A 85 24.88 -17.98 46.73
N MET A 86 24.23 -17.27 45.81
CA MET A 86 24.89 -16.29 44.93
C MET A 86 24.16 -14.97 45.08
N ASN A 87 24.86 -14.08 45.77
CA ASN A 87 24.47 -12.73 46.12
C ASN A 87 24.90 -11.78 44.99
N LEU A 88 23.93 -11.22 44.25
CA LEU A 88 24.13 -10.07 43.36
C LEU A 88 23.04 -9.02 43.67
N ASN A 89 23.50 -7.78 43.84
CA ASN A 89 22.78 -6.63 44.35
C ASN A 89 21.50 -6.26 43.55
N PRO A 90 20.49 -5.65 44.21
CA PRO A 90 19.25 -5.21 43.57
C PRO A 90 19.34 -3.73 43.20
N LEU A 91 19.34 -3.42 41.90
CA LEU A 91 18.98 -2.09 41.42
C LEU A 91 18.36 -2.21 40.03
N GLY A 92 17.07 -2.45 40.03
CA GLY A 92 16.23 -2.51 38.85
C GLY A 92 14.84 -2.91 39.33
N GLN A 93 13.91 -1.96 39.33
CA GLN A 93 12.51 -2.20 39.66
C GLN A 93 11.99 -3.33 38.77
N GLY A 94 11.86 -4.53 39.36
CA GLY A 94 11.28 -5.67 38.69
C GLY A 94 9.85 -5.34 38.33
N MET A 95 9.53 -5.41 37.04
CA MET A 95 8.14 -5.55 36.63
C MET A 95 7.61 -6.83 37.28
N ASP A 96 6.59 -6.65 38.12
CA ASP A 96 5.96 -7.69 38.90
C ASP A 96 5.50 -8.84 38.00
N LEU A 97 6.01 -10.05 38.26
CA LEU A 97 5.67 -11.26 37.52
C LEU A 97 4.15 -11.54 37.58
N ASN A 98 3.48 -11.04 38.62
CA ASN A 98 2.02 -11.10 38.75
C ASN A 98 1.31 -10.23 37.71
N ARG A 99 1.91 -9.13 37.25
CA ARG A 99 1.33 -8.26 36.22
C ARG A 99 1.43 -8.86 34.81
N LEU A 100 2.47 -9.65 34.55
CA LEU A 100 2.59 -10.42 33.30
C LEU A 100 1.61 -11.60 33.27
N GLN A 101 1.36 -12.21 34.44
CA GLN A 101 0.38 -13.29 34.59
C GLN A 101 -1.07 -12.79 34.54
N GLU A 102 -1.34 -11.56 35.00
CA GLU A 102 -2.65 -10.89 34.81
C GLU A 102 -2.91 -10.52 33.34
N MET A 103 -1.89 -10.11 32.58
CA MET A 103 -2.06 -9.82 31.14
C MET A 103 -2.32 -11.08 30.31
N MET A 104 -1.67 -12.22 30.63
CA MET A 104 -1.95 -13.49 29.95
C MET A 104 -3.26 -14.13 30.40
N GLY A 105 -3.74 -13.84 31.62
CA GLY A 105 -5.03 -14.32 32.13
C GLY A 105 -6.25 -13.62 31.50
N GLN A 106 -6.10 -12.40 30.99
CA GLN A 106 -7.22 -11.67 30.35
C GLN A 106 -7.50 -12.08 28.90
N THR A 107 -6.60 -12.82 28.24
CA THR A 107 -6.81 -13.26 26.84
C THR A 107 -7.70 -14.50 26.72
N GLN A 108 -8.11 -15.10 27.85
CA GLN A 108 -8.97 -16.29 27.89
C GLN A 108 -10.38 -16.05 28.44
N GLN A 109 -10.78 -14.79 28.70
CA GLN A 109 -12.20 -14.48 28.67
C GLN A 109 -12.62 -14.55 27.20
N GLN A 110 -13.22 -15.68 26.82
CA GLN A 110 -14.13 -15.75 25.68
C GLN A 110 -15.02 -14.51 25.73
N GLN A 111 -14.66 -13.50 24.94
CA GLN A 111 -15.58 -12.45 24.59
C GLN A 111 -16.66 -13.19 23.84
N GLN A 112 -17.73 -13.57 24.54
CA GLN A 112 -18.99 -13.86 23.91
C GLN A 112 -19.26 -12.62 23.08
N ILE A 113 -19.01 -12.71 21.77
CA ILE A 113 -19.38 -11.69 20.82
C ILE A 113 -20.89 -11.65 20.93
N LYS A 114 -21.37 -10.78 21.81
CA LYS A 114 -22.77 -10.46 21.96
C LYS A 114 -23.06 -9.66 20.72
N TRP A 115 -23.36 -10.38 19.64
CA TRP A 115 -23.84 -9.79 18.41
C TRP A 115 -24.92 -8.80 18.82
N PRO A 116 -24.84 -7.53 18.40
CA PRO A 116 -25.92 -6.60 18.60
C PRO A 116 -27.10 -7.16 17.83
N VAL A 117 -27.88 -8.01 18.49
CA VAL A 117 -29.18 -8.45 18.03
C VAL A 117 -29.99 -7.18 18.06
N ASN A 118 -30.00 -6.48 16.92
CA ASN A 118 -30.87 -5.34 16.71
C ASN A 118 -32.28 -5.91 16.86
N ASN A 119 -32.84 -5.74 18.05
CA ASN A 119 -34.02 -6.45 18.55
C ASN A 119 -35.31 -5.88 17.94
N GLN A 120 -35.21 -5.36 16.71
CA GLN A 120 -36.37 -5.11 15.87
C GLN A 120 -36.92 -6.49 15.54
N GLN A 121 -38.03 -6.84 16.19
CA GLN A 121 -38.84 -8.00 15.88
C GLN A 121 -39.19 -7.96 14.39
N GLN A 122 -38.35 -8.57 13.57
CA GLN A 122 -38.65 -8.77 12.17
C GLN A 122 -39.75 -9.82 12.16
N HIS A 123 -40.98 -9.38 11.94
CA HIS A 123 -42.07 -10.27 11.63
C HIS A 123 -41.60 -11.21 10.50
N PRO A 124 -41.87 -12.53 10.60
CA PRO A 124 -41.48 -13.46 9.56
C PRO A 124 -42.03 -12.94 8.22
N PRO A 125 -41.21 -12.94 7.15
CA PRO A 125 -41.64 -12.41 5.87
C PRO A 125 -42.91 -13.14 5.41
N GLN A 126 -43.91 -12.40 4.96
CA GLN A 126 -45.14 -13.00 4.42
C GLN A 126 -44.80 -13.83 3.18
N TYR A 127 -45.37 -15.04 3.10
CA TYR A 127 -45.19 -15.94 1.96
C TYR A 127 -45.92 -15.40 0.72
N ASP A 128 -45.19 -15.14 -0.34
CA ASP A 128 -45.66 -14.75 -1.66
C ASP A 128 -45.59 -15.94 -2.61
N GLN A 129 -46.75 -16.44 -3.03
CA GLN A 129 -46.88 -17.58 -3.94
C GLN A 129 -46.21 -17.36 -5.31
N ASN A 130 -45.97 -16.11 -5.71
CA ASN A 130 -45.34 -15.80 -6.99
C ASN A 130 -43.80 -15.88 -6.94
N THR A 131 -43.22 -15.97 -5.75
CA THR A 131 -41.77 -16.00 -5.56
C THR A 131 -41.26 -17.44 -5.54
N ASN A 132 -40.22 -17.72 -6.35
CA ASN A 132 -39.54 -19.01 -6.32
C ASN A 132 -38.53 -19.04 -5.16
N TYR A 133 -39.03 -19.34 -3.96
CA TYR A 133 -38.23 -19.42 -2.75
C TYR A 133 -37.05 -20.39 -2.82
N PHE A 134 -37.14 -21.44 -3.64
CA PHE A 134 -36.03 -22.37 -3.83
C PHE A 134 -34.87 -21.71 -4.57
N SER A 135 -35.16 -20.93 -5.61
CA SER A 135 -34.14 -20.16 -6.35
C SER A 135 -33.50 -19.10 -5.45
N GLU A 136 -34.31 -18.33 -4.72
CA GLU A 136 -33.82 -17.29 -3.79
C GLU A 136 -32.94 -17.88 -2.68
N PHE A 137 -33.33 -19.03 -2.13
CA PHE A 137 -32.55 -19.74 -1.14
C PHE A 137 -31.13 -20.06 -1.65
N TRP A 138 -31.03 -20.62 -2.86
CA TRP A 138 -29.73 -20.97 -3.45
C TRP A 138 -28.88 -19.74 -3.77
N GLN A 139 -29.50 -18.65 -4.25
CA GLN A 139 -28.78 -17.40 -4.48
C GLN A 139 -28.20 -16.83 -3.19
N LEU A 140 -28.99 -16.84 -2.11
CA LEU A 140 -28.55 -16.38 -0.80
C LEU A 140 -27.46 -17.27 -0.23
N TYR A 141 -27.60 -18.59 -0.37
CA TYR A 141 -26.57 -19.56 0.04
C TYR A 141 -25.24 -19.30 -0.67
N LEU A 142 -25.25 -19.17 -2.01
CA LEU A 142 -24.05 -18.87 -2.79
C LEU A 142 -23.43 -17.53 -2.42
N ARG A 143 -24.25 -16.50 -2.18
CA ARG A 143 -23.75 -15.21 -1.70
C ARG A 143 -23.07 -15.34 -0.33
N ASN A 144 -23.66 -16.09 0.60
CA ASN A 144 -23.07 -16.33 1.92
C ASN A 144 -21.74 -17.10 1.81
N GLU A 145 -21.65 -18.11 0.94
CA GLU A 145 -20.40 -18.84 0.68
C GLU A 145 -19.30 -17.90 0.15
N ILE A 146 -19.62 -17.01 -0.79
CA ILE A 146 -18.66 -16.01 -1.30
C ILE A 146 -18.21 -15.07 -0.18
N ILE A 147 -19.13 -14.59 0.66
CA ILE A 147 -18.80 -13.71 1.79
C ILE A 147 -17.88 -14.45 2.78
N VAL A 148 -18.16 -15.72 3.09
CA VAL A 148 -17.31 -16.53 3.97
C VAL A 148 -15.91 -16.70 3.38
N GLN A 149 -15.82 -16.95 2.06
CA GLN A 149 -14.53 -17.02 1.37
C GLN A 149 -13.75 -15.70 1.48
N GLN A 150 -14.40 -14.56 1.21
CA GLN A 150 -13.79 -13.24 1.36
C GLN A 150 -13.35 -12.97 2.80
N MET A 151 -14.15 -13.35 3.81
CA MET A 151 -13.76 -13.22 5.21
C MET A 151 -12.49 -14.02 5.53
N ASN A 152 -12.32 -15.21 4.95
CA ASN A 152 -11.11 -16.01 5.14
C ASN A 152 -9.89 -15.37 4.47
N GLU A 153 -10.05 -14.84 3.24
CA GLU A 153 -8.98 -14.11 2.55
C GLU A 153 -8.51 -12.89 3.37
N TYR A 154 -9.45 -12.09 3.90
CA TYR A 154 -9.10 -10.97 4.78
C TYR A 154 -8.45 -11.41 6.10
N GLN A 155 -8.81 -12.57 6.66
CA GLN A 155 -8.15 -13.10 7.85
C GLN A 155 -6.68 -13.46 7.57
N ASP A 156 -6.40 -14.02 6.39
CA ASP A 156 -5.03 -14.33 5.96
C ASP A 156 -4.21 -13.05 5.71
N GLU A 157 -4.80 -12.03 5.09
CA GLU A 157 -4.15 -10.72 4.91
C GLU A 157 -3.82 -10.05 6.26
N ILE A 158 -4.76 -10.08 7.22
CA ILE A 158 -4.51 -9.57 8.58
C ILE A 158 -3.34 -10.31 9.22
N LYS A 159 -3.24 -11.63 9.02
CA LYS A 159 -2.14 -12.45 9.55
C LYS A 159 -0.81 -12.10 8.90
N ASP A 160 -0.76 -11.91 7.58
CA ASP A 160 0.45 -11.46 6.88
C ASP A 160 0.91 -10.07 7.35
N LEU A 161 -0.03 -9.12 7.45
CA LEU A 161 0.27 -7.77 7.94
C LEU A 161 0.83 -7.78 9.37
N LYS A 162 0.28 -8.61 10.26
CA LYS A 162 0.82 -8.79 11.61
C LYS A 162 2.26 -9.32 11.58
N ASN A 163 2.56 -10.34 10.77
CA ASN A 163 3.92 -10.87 10.63
C ASN A 163 4.88 -9.82 10.05
N ARG A 164 4.42 -8.99 9.11
CA ARG A 164 5.23 -7.89 8.55
C ARG A 164 5.51 -6.81 9.58
N LEU A 165 4.53 -6.49 10.43
CA LEU A 165 4.67 -5.53 11.51
C LEU A 165 5.70 -6.01 12.55
N GLU A 166 5.61 -7.28 12.96
CA GLU A 166 6.58 -7.92 13.88
C GLU A 166 8.02 -7.83 13.34
N ARG A 167 8.24 -8.10 12.04
CA ARG A 167 9.58 -7.96 11.42
C ARG A 167 10.10 -6.52 11.42
N VAL A 168 9.22 -5.53 11.30
CA VAL A 168 9.61 -4.12 11.34
C VAL A 168 9.95 -3.73 12.77
N GLU A 169 9.18 -4.17 13.76
CA GLU A 169 9.46 -3.97 15.18
C GLU A 169 10.80 -4.60 15.59
N GLU A 170 11.06 -5.85 15.22
CA GLU A 170 12.35 -6.51 15.44
C GLU A 170 13.53 -5.73 14.82
N LYS A 171 13.31 -5.15 13.63
CA LYS A 171 14.33 -4.35 12.95
C LYS A 171 14.56 -3.01 13.65
N LEU A 172 13.51 -2.39 14.19
CA LEU A 172 13.64 -1.16 14.99
C LEU A 172 14.40 -1.44 16.29
N ASP A 173 14.08 -2.53 16.99
CA ASP A 173 14.80 -2.94 18.20
C ASP A 173 16.29 -3.21 17.93
N TYR A 174 16.62 -3.81 16.78
CA TYR A 174 18.00 -4.01 16.36
C TYR A 174 18.73 -2.68 16.09
N MET A 175 18.04 -1.70 15.49
CA MET A 175 18.61 -0.38 15.22
C MET A 175 18.83 0.41 16.51
N ASP A 176 17.88 0.39 17.44
CA ASP A 176 17.96 1.11 18.72
C ASP A 176 18.95 0.45 19.69
N GLY A 177 19.04 -0.89 19.69
CA GLY A 177 20.04 -1.63 20.46
C GLY A 177 21.49 -1.33 20.02
N ASN A 178 21.70 -1.03 18.74
CA ASN A 178 23.02 -0.67 18.21
C ASN A 178 23.35 0.83 18.45
N GLU A 179 22.34 1.68 18.60
CA GLU A 179 22.56 3.09 18.95
C GLU A 179 23.13 3.25 20.37
N ASN A 180 22.79 2.40 21.34
CA ASN A 180 23.33 2.54 22.70
C ASN A 180 24.84 2.24 22.82
N SER A 181 25.41 1.35 21.98
CA SER A 181 26.88 1.20 21.88
C SER A 181 27.55 2.38 21.15
N SER A 182 26.84 3.03 20.22
CA SER A 182 27.35 4.21 19.50
C SER A 182 27.13 5.54 20.25
N GLN A 183 26.15 5.64 21.14
CA GLN A 183 25.85 6.86 21.90
C GLN A 183 26.80 7.04 23.10
N GLN A 184 27.35 5.98 23.69
CA GLN A 184 28.44 6.11 24.68
C GLN A 184 29.73 6.72 24.07
N LEU A 185 29.94 6.62 22.75
CA LEU A 185 31.04 7.29 22.04
C LEU A 185 30.73 8.75 21.65
N LYS A 186 29.45 9.17 21.64
CA LYS A 186 29.02 10.49 21.16
C LYS A 186 28.94 11.58 22.23
N LEU A 187 29.05 11.24 23.52
CA LEU A 187 29.06 12.24 24.62
C LEU A 187 30.46 12.73 25.02
N LYS A 188 31.54 12.16 24.48
CA LYS A 188 32.84 12.84 24.51
C LYS A 188 32.79 13.94 23.46
N LYS A 189 32.50 15.18 23.88
CA LYS A 189 32.71 16.38 23.05
C LYS A 189 34.06 16.22 22.38
N LYS A 190 34.09 15.96 21.06
CA LYS A 190 35.35 15.87 20.32
C LYS A 190 36.07 17.17 20.58
N GLN A 191 37.19 17.11 21.30
CA GLN A 191 38.07 18.25 21.52
C GLN A 191 38.30 18.88 20.15
N ARG A 192 37.83 20.11 19.95
CA ARG A 192 38.05 20.81 18.68
C ARG A 192 39.56 20.96 18.54
N ARG A 193 40.14 20.37 17.51
CA ARG A 193 41.54 20.60 17.14
C ARG A 193 41.76 22.09 16.92
N CYS A 194 42.90 22.61 17.39
CA CYS A 194 43.25 24.00 17.14
C CYS A 194 43.43 24.23 15.64
N ALA A 195 43.16 25.44 15.15
CA ALA A 195 43.25 25.76 13.72
C ALA A 195 44.65 25.56 13.11
N GLN A 196 45.68 25.45 13.95
CA GLN A 196 47.06 25.14 13.58
C GLN A 196 47.32 23.64 13.38
N GLU A 197 46.51 22.77 13.98
CA GLU A 197 46.66 21.29 13.95
C GLU A 197 45.92 20.64 12.77
N ILE A 198 45.15 21.41 12.00
CA ILE A 198 44.39 20.90 10.87
C ILE A 198 45.21 21.12 9.60
N ASP A 199 45.62 20.02 8.95
CA ASP A 199 46.37 20.05 7.69
C ASP A 199 45.58 20.77 6.59
N LYS A 200 46.16 21.85 6.05
CA LYS A 200 45.50 22.73 5.07
C LYS A 200 45.82 22.32 3.63
N ASN A 201 45.47 21.09 3.28
CA ASN A 201 45.83 20.49 1.98
C ASN A 201 44.97 21.01 0.81
N TYR A 202 43.88 21.74 1.08
CA TYR A 202 42.95 22.19 0.05
C TYR A 202 43.20 23.66 -0.31
N VAL A 203 43.89 23.89 -1.43
CA VAL A 203 44.21 25.24 -1.94
C VAL A 203 43.10 25.75 -2.85
N CYS A 204 42.75 27.03 -2.77
CA CYS A 204 41.80 27.63 -3.68
C CYS A 204 42.35 27.65 -5.14
N PRO A 205 41.59 27.19 -6.15
CA PRO A 205 42.07 27.08 -7.53
C PRO A 205 42.11 28.41 -8.30
N TYR A 206 41.57 29.51 -7.77
CA TYR A 206 41.60 30.82 -8.43
C TYR A 206 42.98 31.46 -8.26
N GLN A 207 43.55 31.98 -9.36
CA GLN A 207 44.92 32.51 -9.37
C GLN A 207 45.14 33.68 -8.39
N ASP A 208 44.11 34.51 -8.19
CA ASP A 208 44.16 35.64 -7.27
C ASP A 208 43.94 35.23 -5.80
N CYS A 209 43.59 33.96 -5.53
CA CYS A 209 43.31 33.48 -4.19
C CYS A 209 44.27 32.38 -3.74
N LYS A 210 45.22 32.73 -2.87
CA LYS A 210 46.22 31.80 -2.31
C LYS A 210 45.79 31.17 -0.97
N LYS A 211 44.48 31.17 -0.67
CA LYS A 211 43.98 30.66 0.62
C LYS A 211 43.97 29.13 0.65
N GLN A 212 44.32 28.56 1.80
CA GLN A 212 44.37 27.13 2.05
C GLN A 212 43.40 26.74 3.16
N TYR A 213 42.77 25.58 3.01
CA TYR A 213 41.66 25.10 3.83
C TYR A 213 41.93 23.69 4.35
N GLY A 214 41.44 23.41 5.55
CA GLY A 214 41.60 22.11 6.21
C GLY A 214 40.64 21.03 5.73
N SER A 215 39.60 21.41 4.96
CA SER A 215 38.62 20.49 4.42
C SER A 215 38.01 21.02 3.13
N GLU A 216 37.59 20.11 2.24
CA GLU A 216 36.91 20.44 0.99
C GLU A 216 35.64 21.28 1.23
N VAL A 217 34.90 21.01 2.32
CA VAL A 217 33.69 21.77 2.67
C VAL A 217 33.99 23.25 2.89
N SER A 218 35.05 23.55 3.63
CA SER A 218 35.47 24.93 3.88
C SER A 218 36.00 25.63 2.63
N LEU A 219 36.68 24.89 1.74
CA LEU A 219 37.08 25.38 0.43
C LEU A 219 35.86 25.70 -0.45
N ASN A 220 34.88 24.81 -0.53
CA ASN A 220 33.66 25.00 -1.32
C ASN A 220 32.86 26.21 -0.84
N LEU A 221 32.73 26.38 0.48
CA LEU A 221 32.09 27.55 1.08
C LEU A 221 32.84 28.85 0.73
N HIS A 222 34.16 28.81 0.76
CA HIS A 222 34.98 29.94 0.35
C HIS A 222 34.76 30.33 -1.11
N ILE A 223 34.75 29.35 -2.03
CA ILE A 223 34.52 29.61 -3.47
C ILE A 223 33.13 30.23 -3.69
N LYS A 224 32.10 29.72 -3.00
CA LYS A 224 30.74 30.27 -3.07
C LYS A 224 30.70 31.75 -2.66
N ILE A 225 31.33 32.11 -1.54
CA ILE A 225 31.24 33.47 -0.98
C ILE A 225 32.20 34.46 -1.64
N LYS A 226 33.43 34.04 -1.98
CA LYS A 226 34.50 34.94 -2.44
C LYS A 226 34.71 34.98 -3.94
N HIS A 227 34.26 33.96 -4.67
CA HIS A 227 34.44 33.88 -6.12
C HIS A 227 33.10 33.86 -6.88
N ASN A 228 31.98 34.02 -6.19
CA ASN A 228 30.63 33.85 -6.77
C ASN A 228 30.49 32.54 -7.55
N GLY A 229 31.11 31.47 -7.06
CA GLY A 229 31.16 30.19 -7.76
C GLY A 229 29.88 29.35 -7.62
N GLY A 230 28.81 29.87 -7.01
CA GLY A 230 27.57 29.12 -6.82
C GLY A 230 27.71 27.89 -5.90
N ASN A 231 26.68 27.06 -5.84
CA ASN A 231 26.69 25.80 -5.10
C ASN A 231 27.36 24.68 -5.90
N LYS A 232 27.86 23.61 -5.24
CA LYS A 232 28.53 22.49 -5.94
C LYS A 232 27.64 21.91 -7.05
N THR A 233 26.39 21.63 -6.74
CA THR A 233 25.40 21.10 -7.70
C THR A 233 25.15 22.05 -8.87
N GLU A 234 25.15 23.36 -8.64
CA GLU A 234 24.94 24.36 -9.71
C GLU A 234 26.15 24.42 -10.65
N ARG A 235 27.37 24.36 -10.11
CA ARG A 235 28.59 24.26 -10.92
C ARG A 235 28.58 23.02 -11.80
N GLU A 236 28.24 21.86 -11.23
CA GLU A 236 28.17 20.61 -11.99
C GLU A 236 27.11 20.66 -13.09
N LYS A 237 25.92 21.21 -12.80
CA LYS A 237 24.86 21.42 -13.80
C LYS A 237 25.32 22.36 -14.92
N LEU A 238 25.99 23.44 -14.59
CA LEU A 238 26.52 24.38 -15.57
C LEU A 238 27.57 23.74 -16.47
N VAL A 239 28.53 23.01 -15.88
CA VAL A 239 29.55 22.31 -16.66
C VAL A 239 28.94 21.25 -17.58
N ARG A 240 27.92 20.51 -17.11
CA ARG A 240 27.14 19.59 -17.97
C ARG A 240 26.49 20.32 -19.14
N SER A 241 25.85 21.45 -18.89
CA SER A 241 25.22 22.27 -19.94
C SER A 241 26.24 22.76 -20.96
N ILE A 242 27.38 23.31 -20.51
CA ILE A 242 28.47 23.75 -21.40
C ILE A 242 29.00 22.58 -22.23
N PHE A 243 29.18 21.42 -21.62
CA PHE A 243 29.68 20.24 -22.30
C PHE A 243 28.71 19.75 -23.39
N LEU A 244 27.41 19.69 -23.08
CA LEU A 244 26.38 19.29 -24.04
C LEU A 244 26.24 20.29 -25.19
N ALA A 245 26.24 21.60 -24.89
CA ALA A 245 26.21 22.64 -25.92
C ALA A 245 27.43 22.55 -26.85
N GLN A 246 28.64 22.32 -26.29
CA GLN A 246 29.86 22.10 -27.08
C GLN A 246 29.79 20.86 -27.97
N ALA A 247 29.18 19.76 -27.50
CA ALA A 247 29.01 18.55 -28.28
C ALA A 247 28.00 18.73 -29.44
N ASN A 248 26.96 19.55 -29.22
CA ASN A 248 25.91 19.82 -30.21
C ASN A 248 26.25 20.97 -31.18
N GLY A 249 27.35 21.71 -30.94
CA GLY A 249 27.68 22.92 -31.70
C GLY A 249 26.76 24.11 -31.41
N GLU A 250 26.04 24.08 -30.28
CA GLU A 250 25.18 25.17 -29.83
C GLU A 250 25.97 26.25 -29.09
N LYS A 251 25.45 27.47 -29.08
CA LYS A 251 26.06 28.58 -28.32
C LYS A 251 25.89 28.30 -26.82
N VAL A 252 26.99 28.41 -26.08
CA VAL A 252 27.00 28.21 -24.62
C VAL A 252 26.13 29.28 -23.94
N PRO A 253 25.16 28.89 -23.08
CA PRO A 253 24.36 29.85 -22.32
C PRO A 253 25.24 30.77 -21.47
N GLU A 254 24.96 32.07 -21.49
CA GLU A 254 25.62 33.04 -20.60
C GLU A 254 25.13 32.81 -19.17
N HIS A 255 26.05 32.51 -18.25
CA HIS A 255 25.76 32.33 -16.82
C HIS A 255 26.73 33.17 -15.99
N GLU A 256 26.23 33.78 -14.91
CA GLU A 256 26.98 34.68 -14.02
C GLU A 256 27.91 33.95 -13.03
N ILE A 257 27.95 32.61 -13.08
CA ILE A 257 28.73 31.78 -12.15
C ILE A 257 30.16 31.64 -12.68
N ASN A 258 31.13 32.12 -11.90
CA ASN A 258 32.54 31.97 -12.23
C ASN A 258 33.01 30.54 -11.90
N LEU A 259 33.30 29.74 -12.92
CA LEU A 259 33.88 28.41 -12.73
C LEU A 259 35.38 28.51 -12.42
N PRO A 260 35.93 27.63 -11.56
CA PRO A 260 37.38 27.56 -11.36
C PRO A 260 38.13 27.25 -12.66
N PRO A 261 39.34 27.82 -12.87
CA PRO A 261 40.18 27.45 -14.01
C PRO A 261 40.45 25.94 -14.04
N GLY A 262 40.30 25.31 -15.20
CA GLY A 262 40.53 23.87 -15.38
C GLY A 262 39.35 22.96 -14.99
N TYR A 263 38.33 23.47 -14.28
CA TYR A 263 37.23 22.65 -13.78
C TYR A 263 36.42 21.95 -14.90
N ILE A 264 36.25 22.62 -16.03
CA ILE A 264 35.59 22.04 -17.21
C ILE A 264 36.40 20.86 -17.77
N GLN A 265 37.74 20.96 -17.77
CA GLN A 265 38.63 19.93 -18.31
C GLN A 265 38.64 18.70 -17.40
N GLU A 266 38.76 18.89 -16.09
CA GLU A 266 38.67 17.80 -15.10
C GLU A 266 37.33 17.06 -15.19
N TYR A 267 36.24 17.81 -15.40
CA TYR A 267 34.92 17.22 -15.58
C TYR A 267 34.83 16.39 -16.87
N LYS A 268 35.38 16.91 -17.99
CA LYS A 268 35.48 16.17 -19.26
C LYS A 268 36.24 14.85 -19.09
N GLU A 269 37.39 14.89 -18.44
CA GLU A 269 38.20 13.70 -18.18
C GLU A 269 37.48 12.69 -17.28
N SER A 270 36.75 13.16 -16.27
CA SER A 270 35.94 12.32 -15.40
C SER A 270 34.81 11.63 -16.16
N MET A 271 34.14 12.34 -17.07
CA MET A 271 33.10 11.78 -17.93
C MET A 271 33.64 10.74 -18.92
N ILE A 272 34.81 10.99 -19.51
CA ILE A 272 35.48 10.02 -20.41
C ILE A 272 35.83 8.73 -19.64
N LYS A 273 36.34 8.85 -18.40
CA LYS A 273 36.62 7.70 -17.54
C LYS A 273 35.36 6.88 -17.26
N LEU A 274 34.24 7.53 -16.94
CA LEU A 274 32.94 6.87 -16.72
C LEU A 274 32.43 6.14 -17.96
N GLN A 275 32.57 6.73 -19.15
CA GLN A 275 32.19 6.08 -20.40
C GLN A 275 33.08 4.87 -20.74
N ASN A 276 34.36 4.95 -20.40
CA ASN A 276 35.28 3.82 -20.60
C ASN A 276 35.01 2.69 -19.61
N SER A 277 34.62 2.99 -18.36
CA SER A 277 34.28 1.95 -17.39
C SER A 277 33.00 1.18 -17.75
N THR A 278 31.99 1.84 -18.34
CA THR A 278 30.74 1.15 -18.74
C THR A 278 30.91 0.29 -19.99
N LYS A 279 31.81 0.64 -20.91
CA LYS A 279 32.11 -0.18 -22.09
C LYS A 279 32.83 -1.50 -21.77
N LEU A 280 33.51 -1.58 -20.63
CA LEU A 280 34.25 -2.79 -20.21
C LEU A 280 33.34 -3.86 -19.59
N THR A 281 32.16 -3.50 -19.07
CA THR A 281 31.23 -4.46 -18.46
C THR A 281 30.33 -5.16 -19.47
N SER A 282 30.17 -4.65 -20.69
CA SER A 282 29.26 -5.22 -21.69
C SER A 282 29.91 -6.17 -22.71
N LYS A 283 31.20 -6.54 -22.53
CA LYS A 283 31.92 -7.42 -23.47
C LYS A 283 32.28 -8.81 -22.92
N ASN A 284 31.90 -9.13 -21.69
CA ASN A 284 32.29 -10.40 -21.05
C ASN A 284 31.16 -11.44 -20.93
N ASP A 285 29.95 -11.16 -21.42
CA ASP A 285 28.81 -12.08 -21.27
C ASP A 285 28.52 -12.96 -22.52
N ASP A 286 29.22 -12.76 -23.64
CA ASP A 286 28.92 -13.46 -24.91
C ASP A 286 29.92 -14.58 -25.28
N ASN A 287 30.78 -15.05 -24.36
CA ASN A 287 31.75 -16.10 -24.72
C ASN A 287 31.94 -17.18 -23.66
N SER A 288 30.86 -17.93 -23.37
CA SER A 288 30.97 -19.25 -22.75
C SER A 288 29.83 -20.18 -23.17
N GLN A 289 29.86 -20.68 -24.41
CA GLN A 289 29.16 -21.92 -24.74
C GLN A 289 29.82 -22.64 -25.93
N CYS A 290 30.47 -23.77 -25.64
CA CYS A 290 30.90 -24.74 -26.63
C CYS A 290 30.53 -26.15 -26.15
N GLN A 291 29.76 -26.82 -27.02
CA GLN A 291 29.72 -28.27 -27.29
C GLN A 291 29.00 -29.18 -26.28
N ASP A 292 27.76 -29.55 -26.60
CA ASP A 292 27.36 -30.95 -26.90
C ASP A 292 25.86 -31.00 -27.31
N ASP A 293 25.61 -31.13 -28.61
CA ASP A 293 24.32 -31.54 -29.20
C ASP A 293 24.34 -33.08 -29.31
N THR A 294 23.31 -33.86 -29.02
CA THR A 294 22.19 -34.11 -29.96
C THR A 294 21.02 -34.88 -29.30
N GLN A 295 20.70 -34.65 -28.01
CA GLN A 295 19.56 -35.34 -27.33
C GLN A 295 18.51 -34.40 -26.70
N ASN A 296 18.58 -33.09 -26.95
CA ASN A 296 17.81 -32.10 -26.19
C ASN A 296 16.67 -31.39 -26.97
N GLN A 297 16.25 -31.91 -28.13
CA GLN A 297 15.17 -31.28 -28.91
C GLN A 297 13.77 -31.62 -28.37
N ASP A 298 13.56 -32.84 -27.87
CA ASP A 298 12.25 -33.23 -27.32
C ASP A 298 11.98 -32.57 -25.95
N SER A 299 13.02 -32.33 -25.15
CA SER A 299 12.87 -31.62 -23.87
C SER A 299 12.60 -30.13 -24.09
N GLN A 300 13.19 -29.50 -25.11
CA GLN A 300 12.86 -28.12 -25.47
C GLN A 300 11.43 -27.97 -25.98
N LEU A 301 10.94 -28.92 -26.79
CA LEU A 301 9.56 -28.85 -27.29
C LEU A 301 8.54 -28.99 -26.16
N GLN A 302 8.82 -29.84 -25.16
CA GLN A 302 7.99 -30.00 -23.98
C GLN A 302 8.01 -28.74 -23.09
N GLN A 303 9.16 -28.10 -22.91
CA GLN A 303 9.27 -26.83 -22.18
C GLN A 303 8.53 -25.68 -22.88
N ILE A 304 8.54 -25.64 -24.22
CA ILE A 304 7.80 -24.62 -24.99
C ILE A 304 6.28 -24.82 -24.82
N GLN A 305 5.80 -26.06 -24.86
CA GLN A 305 4.37 -26.36 -24.65
C GLN A 305 3.93 -26.04 -23.21
N GLU A 306 4.77 -26.34 -22.22
CA GLU A 306 4.50 -26.04 -20.82
C GLU A 306 4.50 -24.53 -20.55
N ALA A 307 5.42 -23.78 -21.18
CA ALA A 307 5.44 -22.32 -21.12
C ALA A 307 4.19 -21.69 -21.77
N GLN A 308 3.72 -22.23 -22.90
CA GLN A 308 2.48 -21.77 -23.55
C GLN A 308 1.24 -22.06 -22.70
N ALA A 309 1.18 -23.20 -22.01
CA ALA A 309 0.08 -23.52 -21.10
C ALA A 309 0.09 -22.61 -19.86
N LEU A 310 1.27 -22.27 -19.33
CA LEU A 310 1.44 -21.29 -18.25
C LEU A 310 1.02 -19.87 -18.68
N GLN A 311 1.28 -19.50 -19.92
CA GLN A 311 0.88 -18.20 -20.43
C GLN A 311 -0.64 -18.09 -20.57
N GLN A 312 -1.30 -19.14 -21.06
CA GLN A 312 -2.76 -19.21 -21.12
C GLN A 312 -3.42 -19.21 -19.73
N SER A 313 -2.79 -19.82 -18.71
CA SER A 313 -3.33 -19.79 -17.35
C SER A 313 -3.18 -18.42 -16.68
N MET A 314 -2.11 -17.68 -17.00
CA MET A 314 -1.95 -16.28 -16.56
C MET A 314 -2.98 -15.35 -17.18
N ASP A 315 -3.36 -15.54 -18.45
CA ASP A 315 -4.38 -14.72 -19.11
C ASP A 315 -5.79 -14.93 -18.50
N VAL A 316 -6.11 -16.16 -18.06
CA VAL A 316 -7.37 -16.43 -17.33
C VAL A 316 -7.34 -15.79 -15.93
N SER A 317 -6.19 -15.78 -15.26
CA SER A 317 -6.02 -15.10 -13.97
C SER A 317 -6.16 -13.58 -14.08
N ASN A 318 -5.62 -12.99 -15.16
CA ASN A 318 -5.71 -11.56 -15.42
C ASN A 318 -7.17 -11.13 -15.67
N ASN A 319 -7.93 -11.90 -16.46
CA ASN A 319 -9.36 -11.63 -16.69
C ASN A 319 -10.20 -11.73 -15.41
N LYS A 320 -9.87 -12.66 -14.51
CA LYS A 320 -10.54 -12.78 -13.20
C LYS A 320 -10.23 -11.56 -12.31
N GLN A 321 -8.98 -11.10 -12.30
CA GLN A 321 -8.59 -9.92 -11.54
C GLN A 321 -9.25 -8.63 -12.08
N GLU A 322 -9.39 -8.52 -13.40
CA GLU A 322 -10.05 -7.38 -14.03
C GLU A 322 -11.55 -7.29 -13.66
N TYR A 323 -12.24 -8.43 -13.57
CA TYR A 323 -13.62 -8.49 -13.09
C TYR A 323 -13.74 -8.09 -11.60
N ILE A 324 -12.81 -8.53 -10.75
CA ILE A 324 -12.76 -8.13 -9.32
C ILE A 324 -12.55 -6.61 -9.20
N ASN A 325 -11.61 -6.06 -9.96
CA ASN A 325 -11.33 -4.61 -9.95
C ASN A 325 -12.54 -3.80 -10.45
N GLN A 326 -13.34 -4.32 -11.40
CA GLN A 326 -14.57 -3.65 -11.85
C GLN A 326 -15.67 -3.64 -10.78
N MET A 327 -15.83 -4.74 -10.03
CA MET A 327 -16.77 -4.80 -8.90
C MET A 327 -16.36 -3.84 -7.78
N GLU A 328 -15.06 -3.80 -7.44
CA GLU A 328 -14.54 -2.91 -6.39
C GLU A 328 -14.67 -1.42 -6.75
N GLN A 329 -14.54 -1.07 -8.04
CA GLN A 329 -14.82 0.29 -8.51
C GLN A 329 -16.29 0.70 -8.34
N GLN A 330 -17.24 -0.23 -8.50
CA GLN A 330 -18.67 0.06 -8.29
C GLN A 330 -19.01 0.27 -6.81
N ASP A 331 -18.39 -0.50 -5.91
CA ASP A 331 -18.58 -0.35 -4.47
C ASP A 331 -17.96 0.95 -3.94
N ASN A 332 -16.78 1.32 -4.43
CA ASN A 332 -16.12 2.58 -4.06
C ASN A 332 -16.89 3.83 -4.55
N GLN A 333 -17.57 3.74 -5.71
CA GLN A 333 -18.45 4.81 -6.17
C GLN A 333 -19.68 4.97 -5.27
N SER A 334 -20.23 3.86 -4.77
CA SER A 334 -21.38 3.87 -3.86
C SER A 334 -21.02 4.42 -2.48
N ASN A 335 -19.84 4.07 -1.95
CA ASN A 335 -19.36 4.56 -0.65
C ASN A 335 -19.01 6.06 -0.69
N ASN A 336 -18.37 6.55 -1.76
CA ASN A 336 -18.08 7.98 -1.91
C ASN A 336 -19.35 8.84 -2.00
N GLN A 337 -20.44 8.32 -2.55
CA GLN A 337 -21.73 9.02 -2.54
C GLN A 337 -22.35 9.08 -1.14
N GLN A 338 -22.20 8.04 -0.32
CA GLN A 338 -22.66 8.04 1.07
C GLN A 338 -21.85 9.00 1.94
N ASP A 339 -20.52 9.03 1.79
CA ASP A 339 -19.65 9.92 2.55
C ASP A 339 -19.87 11.39 2.19
N SER A 340 -20.10 11.70 0.91
CA SER A 340 -20.47 13.05 0.48
C SER A 340 -21.82 13.50 1.07
N ASN A 341 -22.78 12.59 1.21
CA ASN A 341 -24.07 12.90 1.85
C ASN A 341 -23.93 13.11 3.36
N ASN A 342 -23.11 12.30 4.03
CA ASN A 342 -22.85 12.44 5.47
C ASN A 342 -22.10 13.74 5.79
N GLN A 343 -21.13 14.15 4.97
CA GLN A 343 -20.43 15.43 5.13
C GLN A 343 -21.36 16.64 4.95
N GLN A 344 -22.32 16.58 4.01
CA GLN A 344 -23.32 17.64 3.85
C GLN A 344 -24.28 17.72 5.04
N ILE A 345 -24.63 16.58 5.66
CA ILE A 345 -25.47 16.56 6.87
C ILE A 345 -24.70 17.17 8.05
N GLN A 346 -23.41 16.84 8.18
CA GLN A 346 -22.57 17.37 9.25
C GLN A 346 -22.39 18.89 9.17
N GLN A 347 -22.11 19.42 7.96
CA GLN A 347 -22.00 20.87 7.74
C GLN A 347 -23.30 21.62 8.08
N LYS A 348 -24.46 21.06 7.73
CA LYS A 348 -25.76 21.65 8.07
C LYS A 348 -26.01 21.72 9.58
N ASN A 349 -25.54 20.74 10.34
CA ASN A 349 -25.68 20.73 11.79
C ASN A 349 -24.72 21.72 12.47
N ASP A 350 -23.50 21.86 11.95
CA ASP A 350 -22.51 22.81 12.48
C ASP A 350 -22.94 24.27 12.23
N ASP A 351 -23.52 24.57 11.06
CA ASP A 351 -24.08 25.90 10.75
C ASP A 351 -25.29 26.25 11.65
N GLN A 352 -26.13 25.27 11.99
CA GLN A 352 -27.24 25.46 12.92
C GLN A 352 -26.76 25.72 14.36
N ASN A 353 -25.71 25.02 14.81
CA ASN A 353 -25.13 25.20 16.15
C ASN A 353 -24.39 26.54 16.30
N GLN A 354 -23.66 27.00 15.27
CA GLN A 354 -23.01 28.32 15.30
C GLN A 354 -24.03 29.46 15.34
N THR A 355 -25.21 29.27 14.74
CA THR A 355 -26.29 30.26 14.76
C THR A 355 -26.96 30.36 16.13
N THR A 356 -27.07 29.26 16.87
CA THR A 356 -27.62 29.25 18.25
C THR A 356 -26.62 29.77 19.28
N GLU A 357 -25.32 29.50 19.13
CA GLU A 357 -24.29 30.06 20.02
C GLU A 357 -24.11 31.57 19.86
N LYS A 358 -24.16 32.11 18.63
CA LYS A 358 -24.17 33.56 18.41
C LYS A 358 -25.37 34.26 19.05
N LYS A 359 -26.55 33.63 19.04
CA LYS A 359 -27.74 34.18 19.71
C LYS A 359 -27.63 34.17 21.24
N ARG A 360 -26.96 33.17 21.83
CA ARG A 360 -26.67 33.15 23.27
C ARG A 360 -25.63 34.19 23.68
N SER A 361 -24.59 34.37 22.86
CA SER A 361 -23.55 35.38 23.12
C SER A 361 -24.07 36.82 23.08
N TYR A 362 -25.05 37.12 22.22
CA TYR A 362 -25.66 38.46 22.17
C TYR A 362 -26.61 38.71 23.35
N SER A 363 -27.24 37.67 23.89
CA SER A 363 -28.13 37.82 25.06
C SER A 363 -27.38 37.97 26.39
N GLN A 364 -26.10 37.57 26.46
CA GLN A 364 -25.27 37.72 27.67
C GLN A 364 -24.48 39.03 27.72
N GLN A 365 -24.39 39.78 26.61
CA GLN A 365 -23.69 41.08 26.58
C GLN A 365 -24.59 42.28 26.90
N GLU A 366 -25.90 42.10 27.06
CA GLU A 366 -26.82 43.18 27.42
C GLU A 366 -27.05 43.33 28.95
N GLU A 367 -26.50 42.45 29.79
CA GLU A 367 -26.70 42.51 31.26
C GLU A 367 -25.55 43.17 32.04
N ASP A 368 -24.37 43.41 31.46
CA ASP A 368 -23.18 43.92 32.17
C ASP A 368 -22.67 45.30 31.66
N LEU A 369 -23.57 46.26 31.44
CA LEU A 369 -23.21 47.65 31.19
C LEU A 369 -23.62 48.56 32.35
N ASP A 370 -22.93 48.44 33.48
CA ASP A 370 -22.66 49.58 34.35
C ASP A 370 -21.34 49.33 35.12
N GLU A 371 -20.54 50.41 35.22
CA GLU A 371 -19.22 50.48 35.88
C GLU A 371 -18.01 49.91 35.12
N ASN A 372 -17.32 50.75 34.35
CA ASN A 372 -15.98 51.24 34.73
C ASN A 372 -15.39 52.16 33.64
N LYS A 373 -15.20 53.44 33.95
CA LYS A 373 -14.45 54.40 33.11
C LYS A 373 -13.08 54.64 33.72
N ASN A 374 -12.06 53.92 33.27
CA ASN A 374 -10.69 54.46 33.07
C ASN A 374 -9.74 53.38 32.56
N GLY A 375 -9.29 53.52 31.31
CA GLY A 375 -8.34 52.59 30.71
C GLY A 375 -8.14 52.79 29.21
N GLN A 376 -8.07 54.04 28.74
CA GLN A 376 -7.77 54.33 27.34
C GLN A 376 -6.25 54.42 27.16
N ASN A 377 -5.59 53.31 26.77
CA ASN A 377 -4.54 53.34 25.72
C ASN A 377 -3.91 51.99 25.35
N GLN A 378 -4.28 50.85 25.96
CA GLN A 378 -3.63 49.56 25.66
C GLN A 378 -4.43 48.65 24.70
N ASN A 379 -5.69 48.97 24.39
CA ASN A 379 -6.55 48.12 23.56
C ASN A 379 -6.37 48.28 22.04
N SER A 380 -5.56 49.24 21.56
CA SER A 380 -5.38 49.45 20.12
C SER A 380 -4.35 48.50 19.50
N GLU A 381 -3.29 48.14 20.22
CA GLU A 381 -2.24 47.25 19.70
C GLU A 381 -2.67 45.78 19.66
N GLU A 382 -3.40 45.30 20.67
CA GLU A 382 -3.93 43.92 20.68
C GLU A 382 -4.94 43.69 19.55
N ASN A 383 -5.82 44.67 19.30
CA ASN A 383 -6.81 44.59 18.21
C ASN A 383 -6.13 44.60 16.82
N GLN A 384 -4.98 45.26 16.69
CA GLN A 384 -4.22 45.26 15.45
C GLN A 384 -3.44 43.95 15.24
N GLN A 385 -2.91 43.34 16.30
CA GLN A 385 -2.30 42.00 16.23
C GLN A 385 -3.32 40.92 15.87
N GLN A 386 -4.53 40.98 16.43
CA GLN A 386 -5.57 40.00 16.15
C GLN A 386 -6.05 40.08 14.69
N LYS A 387 -6.21 41.29 14.14
CA LYS A 387 -6.51 41.48 12.70
C LYS A 387 -5.42 40.96 11.78
N ASN A 388 -4.15 41.10 12.16
CA ASN A 388 -3.03 40.56 11.38
C ASN A 388 -3.02 39.02 11.38
N LEU A 389 -3.34 38.39 12.51
CA LEU A 389 -3.46 36.93 12.61
C LEU A 389 -4.64 36.39 11.79
N GLU A 390 -5.78 37.09 11.82
CA GLU A 390 -6.95 36.73 11.02
C GLU A 390 -6.65 36.86 9.51
N TYR A 391 -5.93 37.91 9.10
CA TYR A 391 -5.49 38.07 7.71
C TYR A 391 -4.55 36.94 7.25
N GLN A 392 -3.56 36.58 8.07
CA GLN A 392 -2.65 35.46 7.76
C GLN A 392 -3.38 34.11 7.70
N SER A 393 -4.36 33.89 8.57
CA SER A 393 -5.20 32.69 8.54
C SER A 393 -6.05 32.63 7.27
N ALA A 394 -6.64 33.75 6.85
CA ALA A 394 -7.41 33.85 5.62
C ALA A 394 -6.55 33.63 4.35
N GLU A 395 -5.31 34.12 4.32
CA GLU A 395 -4.38 33.86 3.21
C GLU A 395 -4.01 32.37 3.12
N LYS A 396 -3.70 31.72 4.24
CA LYS A 396 -3.40 30.28 4.27
C LYS A 396 -4.58 29.44 3.81
N LYS A 397 -5.81 29.82 4.19
CA LYS A 397 -7.03 29.15 3.72
C LYS A 397 -7.21 29.28 2.20
N LYS A 398 -7.01 30.47 1.65
CA LYS A 398 -7.06 30.69 0.19
C LYS A 398 -5.98 29.91 -0.57
N GLU A 399 -4.77 29.83 -0.01
CA GLU A 399 -3.69 29.04 -0.60
C GLU A 399 -4.01 27.53 -0.59
N PHE A 400 -4.58 27.04 0.50
CA PHE A 400 -5.04 25.65 0.61
C PHE A 400 -6.16 25.33 -0.39
N GLU A 401 -7.17 26.18 -0.52
CA GLU A 401 -8.26 26.03 -1.51
C GLU A 401 -7.71 26.05 -2.95
N LYS A 402 -6.74 26.91 -3.25
CA LYS A 402 -6.07 26.96 -4.56
C LYS A 402 -5.32 25.66 -4.86
N ASN A 403 -4.63 25.09 -3.87
CA ASN A 403 -3.90 23.83 -4.04
C ASN A 403 -4.86 22.64 -4.21
N GLN A 404 -5.99 22.60 -3.49
CA GLN A 404 -7.03 21.58 -3.72
C GLN A 404 -7.62 21.69 -5.13
N GLN A 405 -7.91 22.90 -5.61
CA GLN A 405 -8.44 23.09 -6.96
C GLN A 405 -7.44 22.66 -8.05
N GLN A 406 -6.14 22.88 -7.83
CA GLN A 406 -5.08 22.39 -8.72
C GLN A 406 -5.02 20.87 -8.76
N LEU A 407 -5.18 20.21 -7.61
CA LEU A 407 -5.20 18.75 -7.53
C LEU A 407 -6.40 18.16 -8.31
N ILE A 408 -7.61 18.68 -8.05
CA ILE A 408 -8.85 18.27 -8.76
C ILE A 408 -8.71 18.44 -10.27
N ASN A 409 -8.18 19.58 -10.72
CA ASN A 409 -7.98 19.84 -12.14
C ASN A 409 -6.96 18.85 -12.76
N SER A 410 -5.94 18.44 -12.01
CA SER A 410 -4.96 17.46 -12.48
C SER A 410 -5.56 16.05 -12.63
N GLU A 411 -6.44 15.64 -11.71
CA GLU A 411 -7.14 14.35 -11.77
C GLU A 411 -8.14 14.29 -12.93
N ILE A 412 -8.86 15.40 -13.17
CA ILE A 412 -9.75 15.53 -14.34
C ILE A 412 -8.94 15.37 -15.64
N GLN A 413 -7.78 16.02 -15.76
CA GLN A 413 -6.92 15.89 -16.94
C GLN A 413 -6.41 14.45 -17.15
N GLN A 414 -6.03 13.75 -16.08
CA GLN A 414 -5.63 12.35 -16.17
C GLN A 414 -6.78 11.44 -16.60
N THR A 415 -7.99 11.70 -16.11
CA THR A 415 -9.21 10.93 -16.44
C THR A 415 -9.59 11.11 -17.90
N VAL A 416 -9.56 12.35 -18.40
CA VAL A 416 -9.80 12.65 -19.82
C VAL A 416 -8.77 11.92 -20.69
N LYS A 417 -7.48 11.95 -20.32
CA LYS A 417 -6.43 11.25 -21.06
C LYS A 417 -6.65 9.73 -21.12
N LYS A 418 -7.08 9.11 -20.01
CA LYS A 418 -7.42 7.67 -19.97
C LYS A 418 -8.60 7.36 -20.88
N HIS A 419 -9.65 8.18 -20.86
CA HIS A 419 -10.83 7.98 -21.71
C HIS A 419 -10.51 8.15 -23.20
N THR A 420 -9.64 9.09 -23.57
CA THR A 420 -9.18 9.23 -24.96
C THR A 420 -8.41 7.99 -25.41
N LEU A 421 -7.49 7.47 -24.59
CA LEU A 421 -6.74 6.26 -24.91
C LEU A 421 -7.64 5.03 -25.05
N ALA A 422 -8.63 4.86 -24.17
CA ALA A 422 -9.60 3.79 -24.26
C ALA A 422 -10.47 3.90 -25.54
N SER A 423 -10.89 5.11 -25.91
CA SER A 423 -11.64 5.35 -27.15
C SER A 423 -10.80 5.05 -28.40
N ASP A 424 -9.51 5.39 -28.40
CA ASP A 424 -8.62 5.07 -29.51
C ASP A 424 -8.34 3.57 -29.61
N GLN A 425 -8.20 2.87 -28.49
CA GLN A 425 -8.09 1.40 -28.45
C GLN A 425 -9.35 0.72 -28.99
N GLN A 426 -10.54 1.19 -28.64
CA GLN A 426 -11.80 0.66 -29.15
C GLN A 426 -11.89 0.82 -30.69
N LYS A 427 -11.50 1.98 -31.22
CA LYS A 427 -11.46 2.19 -32.69
C LYS A 427 -10.47 1.27 -33.39
N LEU A 428 -9.34 0.95 -32.75
CA LEU A 428 -8.37 0.01 -33.29
C LEU A 428 -8.96 -1.40 -33.37
N MET A 429 -9.65 -1.84 -32.32
CA MET A 429 -10.34 -3.15 -32.29
C MET A 429 -11.51 -3.23 -33.28
N GLU A 430 -12.17 -2.12 -33.62
CA GLU A 430 -13.22 -2.10 -34.65
C GLU A 430 -12.65 -2.12 -36.09
N GLN A 431 -11.36 -1.85 -36.28
CA GLN A 431 -10.69 -1.90 -37.59
C GLN A 431 -10.08 -3.27 -37.89
N GLU A 432 -9.76 -4.05 -36.87
CA GLU A 432 -9.33 -5.46 -36.96
C GLU A 432 -10.53 -6.39 -37.19
#